data_AF-A0A531CWN9-F1
#
_entry.id   AF-A0A531CWN9-F1
#
_cell.length_a   1.000
_cell.length_b   1.000
_cell.length_c   1.000
_cell.angle_alpha   90.00
_cell.angle_beta   90.00
_cell.angle_gamma   90.00
#
_symmetry.space_group_name_H-M   'P 1'
#
loop_
_entity.id
_entity.type
_entity.pdbx_description
1 polymer ?
#
loop_
_entity_poly.entity_id
_entity_poly.type
_entity_poly.pdbx_seq_one_letter_code
_entity_poly.pdbx_strand_id
1 'polypeptide(L)'
;MNQPEVLKQLASRLYQLRDTGRIIRFVQVGIGDPSELGSWKPVPKHCHDNVDTWVSRSPEYSAVRGWVIFDQSRNPLVPRPRVRFAAHSVIAAPNGTLLDITPADLSQPYPFICHPGTTEEFDQLRHEFQIMFVDHYLDGGTVS
;
A
#
# COMPACT_ATOMS: atom_id res chain seq x y z
N MET A 1 -10.21 5.97 20.89
CA MET A 1 -9.76 7.26 20.30
C MET A 1 -10.54 7.46 19.01
N ASN A 2 -11.23 8.58 18.85
CA ASN A 2 -11.85 8.91 17.58
C ASN A 2 -10.75 9.17 16.55
N GLN A 3 -10.78 8.49 15.39
CA GLN A 3 -9.85 8.81 14.31
C GLN A 3 -10.06 10.27 13.86
N PRO A 4 -8.98 11.01 13.54
CA PRO A 4 -9.08 12.31 12.91
C PRO A 4 -10.00 12.27 11.69
N GLU A 5 -10.76 13.34 11.48
CA GLU A 5 -11.77 13.41 10.40
C GLU A 5 -11.15 13.17 9.01
N VAL A 6 -9.93 13.67 8.78
CA VAL A 6 -9.17 13.42 7.56
C VAL A 6 -8.95 11.93 7.27
N LEU A 7 -8.70 11.11 8.31
CA LEU A 7 -8.50 9.66 8.15
C LEU A 7 -9.81 8.94 7.86
N LYS A 8 -10.93 9.41 8.40
CA LYS A 8 -12.26 8.86 8.09
C LYS A 8 -12.66 9.16 6.64
N GLN A 9 -12.41 10.40 6.19
CA GLN A 9 -12.66 10.82 4.81
C GLN A 9 -11.80 10.01 3.84
N LEU A 10 -10.51 9.82 4.17
CA LEU A 10 -9.62 8.94 3.41
C LEU A 10 -10.15 7.50 3.37
N ALA A 11 -10.52 6.91 4.50
CA ALA A 11 -11.04 5.54 4.54
C ALA A 11 -12.32 5.37 3.70
N SER A 12 -13.24 6.35 3.78
CA SER A 12 -14.45 6.39 2.95
C SER A 12 -14.12 6.48 1.45
N ARG A 13 -13.18 7.36 1.09
CA ARG A 13 -12.74 7.51 -0.30
C ARG A 13 -12.10 6.23 -0.84
N LEU A 14 -11.23 5.59 -0.06
CA LEU A 14 -10.61 4.32 -0.43
C LEU A 14 -11.63 3.20 -0.58
N TYR A 15 -12.64 3.16 0.30
CA TYR A 15 -13.73 2.21 0.17
C TYR A 15 -14.53 2.40 -1.13
N GLN A 16 -14.81 3.62 -1.56
CA GLN A 16 -15.45 3.89 -2.84
C GLN A 16 -14.59 3.45 -4.04
N LEU A 17 -13.26 3.56 -3.92
CA LEU A 17 -12.31 3.18 -4.96
C LEU A 17 -11.91 1.69 -4.94
N ARG A 18 -12.40 0.91 -3.98
CA ARG A 18 -11.91 -0.47 -3.76
C ARG A 18 -12.03 -1.37 -4.99
N ASP A 19 -13.07 -1.17 -5.79
CA ASP A 19 -13.34 -1.97 -6.99
C ASP A 19 -12.44 -1.56 -8.17
N THR A 20 -11.70 -0.44 -8.06
CA THR A 20 -10.68 -0.03 -9.04
C THR A 20 -9.29 -0.57 -8.70
N GLY A 21 -9.17 -1.37 -7.63
CA GLY A 21 -7.90 -1.95 -7.19
C GLY A 21 -7.27 -2.83 -8.26
N ARG A 22 -5.95 -2.72 -8.43
CA ARG A 22 -5.16 -3.57 -9.34
C ARG A 22 -4.54 -4.70 -8.53
N ILE A 23 -4.54 -5.91 -9.09
CA ILE A 23 -3.82 -7.03 -8.48
C ILE A 23 -2.33 -6.83 -8.72
N ILE A 24 -1.57 -6.70 -7.64
CA ILE A 24 -0.12 -6.54 -7.66
C ILE A 24 0.55 -7.87 -7.42
N ARG A 25 1.67 -8.09 -8.12
CA ARG A 25 2.53 -9.26 -7.92
C ARG A 25 3.82 -8.82 -7.24
N PHE A 26 4.31 -9.68 -6.37
CA PHE A 26 5.66 -9.59 -5.85
C PHE A 26 6.65 -9.95 -6.96
N VAL A 27 7.73 -9.19 -7.02
CA VAL A 27 8.89 -9.52 -7.82
C VAL A 27 10.09 -9.55 -6.89
N GLN A 28 10.80 -10.66 -6.92
CA GLN A 28 12.09 -10.71 -6.26
C GLN A 28 13.07 -9.90 -7.09
N VAL A 29 13.36 -8.70 -6.61
CA VAL A 29 14.45 -7.91 -7.16
C VAL A 29 15.70 -8.18 -6.34
N GLY A 30 16.66 -8.80 -6.98
CA GLY A 30 18.05 -8.47 -6.74
C GLY A 30 18.37 -7.37 -7.72
N ILE A 31 19.17 -6.40 -7.29
CA ILE A 31 19.87 -5.58 -8.26
C ILE A 31 20.63 -6.54 -9.20
N GLY A 32 20.38 -6.43 -10.51
CA GLY A 32 21.00 -7.27 -11.53
C GLY A 32 22.50 -7.00 -11.66
N ASP A 33 23.25 -8.02 -12.11
CA ASP A 33 24.71 -8.05 -12.32
C ASP A 33 25.56 -7.53 -11.13
N PRO A 34 26.41 -8.37 -10.48
CA PRO A 34 27.29 -7.90 -9.41
C PRO A 34 28.21 -6.72 -9.79
N SER A 35 28.29 -6.34 -11.08
CA SER A 35 29.07 -5.21 -11.55
C SER A 35 28.37 -3.84 -11.59
N GLU A 36 27.04 -3.71 -11.62
CA GLU A 36 26.43 -2.40 -11.98
C GLU A 36 25.42 -1.75 -11.03
N LEU A 37 25.14 -2.27 -9.84
CA LEU A 37 24.33 -1.51 -8.85
C LEU A 37 24.52 -1.98 -7.38
N GLY A 38 25.61 -2.71 -7.11
CA GLY A 38 26.07 -3.04 -5.75
C GLY A 38 25.25 -4.10 -4.99
N SER A 39 25.59 -4.29 -3.71
CA SER A 39 25.08 -5.34 -2.82
C SER A 39 23.73 -5.05 -2.16
N TRP A 40 23.04 -3.99 -2.57
CA TRP A 40 21.78 -3.60 -1.92
C TRP A 40 20.67 -4.62 -2.22
N LYS A 41 19.90 -4.94 -1.18
CA LYS A 41 18.73 -5.81 -1.24
C LYS A 41 17.58 -5.14 -0.50
N PRO A 42 16.35 -5.28 -1.00
CA PRO A 42 15.19 -4.75 -0.31
C PRO A 42 14.99 -5.48 1.03
N VAL A 43 14.47 -4.77 2.03
CA VAL A 43 14.30 -5.27 3.40
C VAL A 43 12.82 -5.57 3.67
N PRO A 44 12.47 -6.74 4.25
CA PRO A 44 11.09 -7.06 4.59
C PRO A 44 10.43 -5.95 5.44
N LYS A 45 9.17 -5.63 5.16
CA LYS A 45 8.36 -4.60 5.86
C LYS A 45 8.83 -3.13 5.69
N HIS A 46 9.90 -2.89 4.94
CA HIS A 46 10.36 -1.54 4.58
C HIS A 46 9.88 -1.11 3.19
N CYS A 47 8.59 -1.29 2.89
CA CYS A 47 8.07 -1.09 1.53
C CYS A 47 8.32 0.31 0.97
N HIS A 48 8.21 1.36 1.79
CA HIS A 48 8.47 2.73 1.37
C HIS A 48 9.96 2.96 1.08
N ASP A 49 10.84 2.64 2.04
CA ASP A 49 12.30 2.81 1.89
C ASP A 49 12.86 1.98 0.73
N ASN A 50 12.34 0.78 0.51
CA ASN A 50 12.73 -0.08 -0.61
C ASN A 50 12.42 0.58 -1.94
N VAL A 51 11.19 1.09 -2.08
CA VAL A 51 10.74 1.78 -3.30
C VAL A 51 11.55 3.05 -3.53
N ASP A 52 11.77 3.85 -2.49
CA ASP A 52 12.53 5.11 -2.61
C ASP A 52 13.99 4.85 -2.98
N THR A 53 14.60 3.83 -2.39
CA THR A 53 15.95 3.40 -2.76
C THR A 53 16.00 2.89 -4.20
N TRP A 54 15.00 2.13 -4.66
CA TRP A 54 14.94 1.63 -6.03
C TRP A 54 14.87 2.77 -7.04
N VAL A 55 13.92 3.69 -6.89
CA VAL A 55 13.68 4.76 -7.87
C VAL A 55 14.78 5.81 -7.89
N SER A 56 15.49 6.01 -6.76
CA SER A 56 16.68 6.88 -6.74
C SER A 56 17.85 6.32 -7.56
N ARG A 57 17.84 5.03 -7.88
CA ARG A 57 18.91 4.34 -8.62
C ARG A 57 18.49 3.87 -10.02
N SER A 58 17.18 3.76 -10.26
CA SER A 58 16.59 3.30 -11.51
C SER A 58 15.56 4.34 -11.97
N PRO A 59 16.01 5.45 -12.60
CA PRO A 59 15.18 6.62 -12.89
C PRO A 59 14.05 6.36 -13.90
N GLU A 60 14.08 5.23 -14.61
CA GLU A 60 13.01 4.77 -15.48
C GLU A 60 11.79 4.23 -14.71
N TYR A 61 11.95 3.94 -13.41
CA TYR A 61 10.87 3.56 -12.52
C TYR A 61 10.38 4.74 -11.69
N SER A 62 9.11 4.71 -11.28
CA SER A 62 8.55 5.71 -10.38
C SER A 62 7.94 5.08 -9.12
N ALA A 63 7.96 5.84 -8.03
CA ALA A 63 7.37 5.42 -6.77
C ALA A 63 5.85 5.61 -6.80
N VAL A 64 5.11 4.58 -6.40
CA VAL A 64 3.65 4.65 -6.29
C VAL A 64 3.25 4.38 -4.84
N ARG A 65 2.70 5.41 -4.21
CA ARG A 65 2.10 5.33 -2.86
C ARG A 65 0.67 4.82 -2.95
N GLY A 66 0.26 3.98 -2.02
CA GLY A 66 -1.11 3.47 -2.01
C GLY A 66 -1.42 2.53 -0.87
N TRP A 67 -2.38 1.64 -1.14
CA TRP A 67 -3.10 0.90 -0.12
C TRP A 67 -3.39 -0.53 -0.53
N VAL A 68 -2.96 -1.49 0.28
CA VAL A 68 -3.39 -2.89 0.16
C VAL A 68 -4.76 -3.06 0.80
N ILE A 69 -5.68 -3.71 0.08
CA ILE A 69 -7.05 -3.94 0.57
C ILE A 69 -7.14 -5.28 1.29
N PHE A 70 -7.60 -5.25 2.53
CA PHE A 70 -7.98 -6.41 3.31
C PHE A 70 -9.47 -6.34 3.61
N ASP A 71 -10.28 -7.09 2.86
CA ASP A 71 -11.70 -7.26 3.19
C ASP A 71 -11.84 -8.17 4.40
N GLN A 72 -12.26 -7.58 5.52
CA GLN A 72 -12.48 -8.27 6.79
C GLN A 72 -13.97 -8.29 7.16
N SER A 73 -14.87 -7.96 6.22
CA SER A 73 -16.31 -7.85 6.44
C SER A 73 -16.95 -9.16 6.92
N ARG A 74 -16.39 -10.29 6.48
CA ARG A 74 -16.86 -11.66 6.82
C ARG A 74 -15.92 -12.41 7.75
N ASN A 75 -14.91 -11.74 8.32
CA ASN A 75 -13.95 -12.39 9.20
C ASN A 75 -14.55 -12.50 10.63
N PRO A 76 -14.86 -13.72 11.11
CA PRO A 76 -15.50 -13.90 12.42
C PRO A 76 -14.58 -13.55 13.60
N LEU A 77 -13.27 -13.45 13.37
CA LEU A 77 -12.29 -13.05 14.38
C LEU A 77 -12.18 -11.53 14.53
N VAL A 78 -12.85 -10.77 13.67
CA VAL A 78 -12.81 -9.31 13.66
C VAL A 78 -14.07 -8.76 14.36
N PRO A 79 -13.94 -7.98 15.45
CA PRO A 79 -15.09 -7.54 16.26
C PRO A 79 -16.15 -6.70 15.52
N ARG A 80 -15.76 -6.02 14.44
CA ARG A 80 -16.66 -5.22 13.60
C ARG A 80 -16.34 -5.40 12.12
N PRO A 81 -17.35 -5.68 11.27
CA PRO A 81 -17.18 -5.75 9.82
C PRO A 81 -16.54 -4.47 9.28
N ARG A 82 -15.44 -4.64 8.55
CA ARG A 82 -14.69 -3.52 7.99
C ARG A 82 -13.92 -3.94 6.75
N VAL A 83 -13.55 -2.96 5.95
CA VAL A 83 -12.46 -3.08 4.97
C VAL A 83 -11.28 -2.29 5.49
N ARG A 84 -10.12 -2.95 5.59
CA ARG A 84 -8.87 -2.35 6.04
C ARG A 84 -7.98 -2.01 4.85
N PHE A 85 -7.44 -0.81 4.85
CA PHE A 85 -6.49 -0.33 3.86
C PHE A 85 -5.14 -0.13 4.52
N ALA A 86 -4.17 -0.99 4.22
CA ALA A 86 -2.82 -0.89 4.77
C ALA A 86 -1.94 -0.02 3.86
N ALA A 87 -1.28 0.98 4.43
CA ALA A 87 -0.35 1.84 3.70
C ALA A 87 0.79 1.01 3.12
N HIS A 88 1.05 1.17 1.83
CA HIS A 88 2.08 0.41 1.11
C HIS A 88 2.64 1.20 -0.07
N SER A 89 3.84 0.86 -0.51
CA SER A 89 4.47 1.42 -1.70
C SER A 89 4.87 0.32 -2.66
N VAL A 90 4.72 0.59 -3.96
CA VAL A 90 5.16 -0.26 -5.07
C VAL A 90 5.92 0.59 -6.08
N ILE A 91 6.65 -0.02 -7.01
CA ILE A 91 7.23 0.68 -8.15
C ILE A 91 6.32 0.57 -9.37
N ALA A 92 6.30 1.60 -10.20
CA ALA A 92 5.78 1.52 -11.57
C ALA A 92 6.94 1.39 -12.55
N ALA A 93 6.88 0.38 -13.41
CA ALA A 93 7.78 0.22 -14.55
C ALA A 93 7.41 1.19 -15.69
N PRO A 94 8.32 1.44 -16.66
CA PRO A 94 8.07 2.33 -17.79
C PRO A 94 6.80 2.01 -18.60
N ASN A 95 6.38 0.75 -18.60
CA ASN A 95 5.17 0.28 -19.28
C ASN A 95 3.88 0.44 -18.44
N GLY A 96 3.94 1.10 -17.27
CA GLY A 96 2.81 1.29 -16.35
C GLY A 96 2.43 0.08 -15.50
N THR A 97 3.24 -0.99 -15.53
CA THR A 97 3.06 -2.16 -14.65
C THR A 97 3.50 -1.83 -13.24
N LEU A 98 2.68 -2.20 -12.26
CA LEU A 98 2.98 -2.01 -10.84
C LEU A 98 3.55 -3.29 -10.25
N LEU A 99 4.65 -3.16 -9.50
CA LEU A 99 5.44 -4.28 -8.98
C LEU A 99 5.78 -4.04 -7.50
N ASP A 100 5.56 -5.05 -6.66
CA ASP A 100 6.01 -5.01 -5.27
C ASP A 100 7.39 -5.66 -5.16
N ILE A 101 8.38 -4.85 -4.77
CA ILE A 101 9.76 -5.27 -4.56
C ILE A 101 10.08 -5.63 -3.11
N THR A 102 9.12 -5.48 -2.20
CA THR A 102 9.29 -5.77 -0.78
C THR A 102 9.29 -7.28 -0.55
N PRO A 103 10.34 -7.86 0.04
CA PRO A 103 10.36 -9.28 0.34
C PRO A 103 9.24 -9.66 1.31
N ALA A 104 8.54 -10.74 0.98
CA ALA A 104 7.53 -11.36 1.83
C ALA A 104 7.66 -12.89 1.74
N ASP A 105 7.59 -13.56 2.89
CA ASP A 105 7.70 -15.02 2.98
C ASP A 105 6.53 -15.74 2.28
N LEU A 106 5.39 -15.06 2.13
CA LEU A 106 4.19 -15.52 1.44
C LEU A 106 3.77 -14.46 0.42
N SER A 107 4.15 -14.66 -0.85
CA SER A 107 4.00 -13.68 -1.93
C SER A 107 2.68 -13.80 -2.72
N GLN A 108 1.55 -13.90 -2.02
CA GLN A 108 0.26 -13.99 -2.70
C GLN A 108 -0.13 -12.65 -3.35
N PRO A 109 -0.54 -12.62 -4.63
CA PRO A 109 -1.02 -11.40 -5.25
C PRO A 109 -2.16 -10.77 -4.45
N TYR A 110 -2.15 -9.45 -4.33
CA TYR A 110 -3.10 -8.71 -3.51
C TYR A 110 -3.68 -7.51 -4.26
N PRO A 111 -4.91 -7.07 -3.94
CA PRO A 111 -5.48 -5.85 -4.48
C PRO A 111 -4.81 -4.60 -3.88
N PHE A 112 -4.45 -3.66 -4.74
CA PHE A 112 -3.82 -2.39 -4.39
C PHE A 112 -4.52 -1.22 -5.06
N ILE A 113 -4.70 -0.13 -4.33
CA ILE A 113 -5.23 1.14 -4.83
C ILE A 113 -4.14 2.20 -4.69
N CYS A 114 -3.84 2.94 -5.75
CA CYS A 114 -3.00 4.13 -5.63
C CYS A 114 -3.63 5.13 -4.65
N HIS A 115 -2.82 5.84 -3.89
CA HIS A 115 -3.33 6.91 -3.04
C HIS A 115 -4.08 7.94 -3.92
N PRO A 116 -5.30 8.36 -3.54
CA PRO A 116 -6.12 9.24 -4.39
C PRO A 116 -5.61 10.68 -4.49
N GLY A 117 -4.69 11.07 -3.61
CA GLY A 117 -3.98 12.36 -3.63
C GLY A 117 -2.56 12.25 -4.19
N THR A 118 -1.70 13.21 -3.85
CA THR A 118 -0.29 13.21 -4.25
C THR A 118 0.58 12.30 -3.35
N THR A 119 1.82 12.03 -3.80
CA THR A 119 2.81 11.32 -2.97
C THR A 119 3.13 12.10 -1.69
N GLU A 120 3.21 13.42 -1.78
CA GLU A 120 3.49 14.32 -0.65
C GLU A 120 2.35 14.30 0.36
N GLU A 121 1.09 14.29 -0.10
CA GLU A 121 -0.08 14.15 0.78
C GLU A 121 -0.07 12.81 1.52
N PHE A 122 0.30 11.73 0.85
CA PHE A 122 0.44 10.41 1.47
C PHE A 122 1.56 10.39 2.52
N ASP A 123 2.74 10.92 2.18
CA ASP A 123 3.90 10.93 3.06
C ASP A 123 3.65 11.84 4.29
N GLN A 124 2.95 12.97 4.10
CA GLN A 124 2.49 13.84 5.19
C GLN A 124 1.54 13.09 6.13
N LEU A 125 0.53 12.39 5.60
CA LEU A 125 -0.40 11.60 6.41
C LEU A 125 0.32 10.53 7.23
N ARG A 126 1.30 9.83 6.62
CA ARG A 126 2.14 8.84 7.32
C ARG A 126 2.98 9.47 8.41
N HIS A 127 3.61 10.61 8.16
CA HIS A 127 4.47 11.26 9.14
C HIS A 127 3.66 11.84 10.31
N GLU A 128 2.58 12.55 10.03
CA GLU A 128 1.76 13.24 11.03
C GLU A 128 0.97 12.26 11.92
N PHE A 129 0.39 11.22 11.32
CA PHE A 129 -0.51 10.30 12.03
C PHE A 129 0.10 8.92 12.29
N GLN A 130 1.33 8.67 11.83
CA GLN A 130 2.02 7.37 11.95
C GLN A 130 1.14 6.20 11.45
N ILE A 131 0.39 6.45 10.37
CA ILE A 131 -0.61 5.50 9.89
C ILE A 131 0.04 4.28 9.23
N MET A 132 -0.29 3.11 9.77
CA MET A 132 -0.03 1.83 9.12
C MET A 132 -1.24 1.36 8.31
N PHE A 133 -2.45 1.71 8.76
CA PHE A 133 -3.68 1.36 8.09
C PHE A 133 -4.80 2.35 8.44
N VAL A 134 -5.81 2.41 7.58
CA VAL A 134 -7.10 3.03 7.86
C VAL A 134 -8.21 1.99 7.69
N ASP A 135 -9.25 2.08 8.51
CA ASP A 135 -10.37 1.13 8.52
C ASP A 135 -11.65 1.84 8.08
N HIS A 136 -12.34 1.30 7.08
CA HIS A 136 -13.71 1.70 6.76
C HIS A 136 -14.66 0.65 7.35
N TYR A 137 -15.41 1.06 8.38
CA TYR A 137 -16.38 0.19 9.04
C TYR A 137 -17.70 0.17 8.24
N LEU A 138 -18.30 -1.02 8.11
CA LEU A 138 -19.49 -1.22 7.28
C LEU A 138 -20.81 -1.06 8.05
N ASP A 139 -20.72 -0.85 9.36
CA ASP A 139 -21.88 -0.68 10.23
C ASP A 139 -22.41 0.76 10.17
N GLY A 140 -23.00 1.09 9.02
CA GLY A 140 -23.87 2.25 8.78
C GLY A 140 -25.35 2.00 9.09
N GLY A 141 -25.69 0.91 9.79
CA GLY A 141 -27.02 0.69 10.40
C GLY A 141 -27.75 -0.59 9.98
N THR A 142 -27.95 -1.47 10.96
CA THR A 142 -29.30 -1.89 11.38
C THR A 142 -29.21 -2.21 12.87
N VAL A 143 -29.81 -1.34 13.69
CA VAL A 143 -30.50 -1.81 14.88
C VAL A 143 -31.73 -2.53 14.35
N SER A 144 -31.81 -3.82 14.61
CA SER A 144 -33.06 -4.57 14.58
C SER A 144 -33.20 -5.24 15.93
#